data_AF-A0A1W5DD75-F1
#
_entry.id   AF-A0A1W5DD75-F1
#
_cell.length_a   1.000
_cell.length_b   1.000
_cell.length_c   1.000
_cell.angle_alpha   90.00
_cell.angle_beta   90.00
_cell.angle_gamma   90.00
#
_symmetry.space_group_name_H-M   'P 1'
#
loop_
_entity.id
_entity.type
_entity.pdbx_description
1 polymer ?
#
loop_
_entity_poly.entity_id
_entity_poly.type
_entity_poly.pdbx_seq_one_letter_code
_entity_poly.pdbx_strand_id
1 'polypeptide(L)'
;MSFDQLPSMESQPTTMRREDDPEYRDDPEFDKFAEDLSVKLFSLTSNIARLSSQISLLGTKRDTERVRERVHDLLEEAREGFKDVGEGVKKLSAWEDLNASRKYTQQKLSREFQSSGSEFQTIQRMALEKQRASASAGRTAIESTDTSNLPYSDSPSQQQSQVQEQDQLRLASQDEVDFQESLIVERESEIRNIEQSVGELNELFRDVAHIVHEQGAMLDHIDVNVTNQKIYRASTTAPVNIAVVKYWGKRDPALNLPTNSSLSVTLSQSDLRTHTTASCSASFPGDDTLLLNHSPQDISAPRPRACLHALRALRATLEDAESTLPPLSTFPLRLASINNFPTAAGLASSAAGFAALVRAVADLYQLPHSATELSLIARQGSGSACRSLLGGYVAWDKGGRDDGADSVARVVAGREHWPEMRALILVVSAEKKGVSSTTGMQTTVETSSLFRTRAEVVVPRRMGEMEKAIRERDFETFGRVTMAESNSFHATCLDTEPPIFYMNDVSRAAIRVVEGINKMAGKVVAAYTFDAGPNAVIYYLEEHNMQVAGLIKAFVPTEGWQPEQKSDDFWWERVSGGKSADAHFKSLEKEFTTLREGVSRVIQTRVGEGPISTDDHLIDEKGEPKSA
;
A
#
# COMPACT_ATOMS: atom_id res chain seq x y z
N MET A 1 -26.42 -44.75 39.84
CA MET A 1 -25.36 -45.72 39.50
C MET A 1 -24.42 -44.98 38.56
N SER A 2 -23.48 -44.24 39.15
CA SER A 2 -22.07 -44.63 39.35
C SER A 2 -21.29 -44.48 38.04
N PHE A 3 -20.66 -43.30 37.91
CA PHE A 3 -19.51 -43.06 37.06
C PHE A 3 -18.31 -43.73 37.74
N ASP A 4 -18.08 -45.01 37.47
CA ASP A 4 -16.85 -45.72 37.81
C ASP A 4 -16.74 -46.94 36.90
N GLN A 5 -16.00 -46.80 35.79
CA GLN A 5 -15.23 -47.86 35.11
C GLN A 5 -14.68 -47.35 33.77
N LEU A 6 -13.50 -46.73 33.81
CA LEU A 6 -12.53 -46.77 32.72
C LEU A 6 -11.20 -47.29 33.33
N PRO A 7 -10.61 -48.38 32.83
CA PRO A 7 -9.35 -48.88 33.34
C PRO A 7 -8.18 -48.00 32.90
N SER A 8 -7.34 -47.69 33.86
CA SER A 8 -5.99 -47.15 33.76
C SER A 8 -5.15 -47.79 32.65
N MET A 9 -4.98 -47.10 31.52
CA MET A 9 -3.96 -47.37 30.51
C MET A 9 -3.17 -46.12 30.11
N GLU A 10 -3.04 -45.15 31.02
CA GLU A 10 -2.11 -44.03 30.87
C GLU A 10 -1.45 -43.72 32.21
N SER A 11 -0.44 -44.51 32.56
CA SER A 11 0.67 -44.07 33.41
C SER A 11 1.72 -45.17 33.45
N GLN A 12 2.56 -45.26 32.41
CA GLN A 12 3.90 -45.81 32.61
C GLN A 12 4.85 -44.63 32.85
N PRO A 13 5.62 -44.64 33.96
CA PRO A 13 6.71 -43.70 34.13
C PRO A 13 7.81 -44.09 33.13
N THR A 14 8.04 -43.26 32.13
CA THR A 14 9.16 -43.40 31.20
C THR A 14 10.46 -43.05 31.92
N THR A 15 10.97 -44.00 32.72
CA THR A 15 12.33 -43.94 33.31
C THR A 15 13.26 -45.04 32.79
N MET A 16 12.90 -45.71 31.69
CA MET A 16 13.84 -46.53 30.93
C MET A 16 14.43 -45.71 29.80
N ARG A 17 15.69 -45.29 29.96
CA ARG A 17 16.56 -44.84 28.86
C ARG A 17 16.59 -45.93 27.80
N ARG A 18 16.12 -45.61 26.58
CA ARG A 18 16.56 -46.34 25.38
C ARG A 18 18.02 -45.98 25.16
N GLU A 19 18.91 -46.97 25.17
CA GLU A 19 20.32 -46.81 24.82
C GLU A 19 20.55 -46.96 23.31
N ASP A 20 19.46 -47.08 22.54
CA ASP A 20 19.42 -47.58 21.17
C ASP A 20 18.99 -46.52 20.13
N ASP A 21 18.93 -45.24 20.51
CA ASP A 21 18.71 -44.13 19.57
C ASP A 21 19.69 -42.96 19.79
N PRO A 22 20.77 -42.84 19.00
CA PRO A 22 21.76 -41.78 19.15
C PRO A 22 21.26 -40.40 18.70
N GLU A 23 20.12 -40.30 18.01
CA GLU A 23 19.58 -39.03 17.48
C GLU A 23 18.83 -38.18 18.51
N TYR A 24 18.46 -38.73 19.66
CA TYR A 24 17.63 -38.05 20.66
C TYR A 24 18.22 -38.10 22.07
N ARG A 25 19.42 -37.53 22.25
CA ARG A 25 19.92 -37.15 23.57
C ARG A 25 19.36 -35.77 23.92
N ASP A 26 18.43 -35.69 24.87
CA ASP A 26 18.05 -34.42 25.46
C ASP A 26 19.22 -33.83 26.27
N ASP A 27 19.62 -32.60 25.95
CA ASP A 27 20.61 -31.79 26.67
C ASP A 27 19.92 -30.47 27.08
N PRO A 28 19.21 -30.48 28.22
CA PRO A 28 18.53 -29.30 28.74
C PRO A 28 19.48 -28.17 29.14
N GLU A 29 20.78 -28.45 29.34
CA GLU A 29 21.77 -27.44 29.66
C GLU A 29 22.12 -26.60 28.43
N PHE A 30 22.22 -27.23 27.25
CA PHE A 30 22.38 -26.52 25.98
C PHE A 30 21.19 -25.59 25.73
N ASP A 31 19.96 -26.11 25.85
CA ASP A 31 18.76 -25.36 25.49
C ASP A 31 18.57 -24.14 26.41
N LYS A 32 18.84 -24.28 27.71
CA LYS A 32 18.83 -23.17 28.67
C LYS A 32 19.94 -22.15 28.39
N PHE A 33 21.15 -22.61 28.09
CA PHE A 33 22.27 -21.73 27.79
C PHE A 33 22.06 -20.94 26.48
N ALA A 34 21.48 -21.58 25.47
CA ALA A 34 21.12 -20.95 24.20
C ALA A 34 20.01 -19.90 24.36
N GLU A 35 19.01 -20.17 25.21
CA GLU A 35 17.96 -19.20 25.54
C GLU A 35 18.52 -17.98 26.28
N ASP A 36 19.35 -18.20 27.31
CA ASP A 36 20.03 -17.13 28.05
C ASP A 36 20.90 -16.27 27.11
N LEU A 37 21.63 -16.89 26.19
CA LEU A 37 22.44 -16.19 25.20
C LEU A 37 21.59 -15.40 24.20
N SER A 38 20.45 -15.94 23.78
CA SER A 38 19.49 -15.25 22.90
C SER A 38 18.92 -13.99 23.56
N VAL A 39 18.63 -14.03 24.86
CA VAL A 39 18.13 -12.86 25.61
C VAL A 39 19.18 -11.76 25.71
N LYS A 40 20.44 -12.15 25.97
CA LYS A 40 21.57 -11.20 25.98
C LYS A 40 21.81 -10.58 24.61
N LEU A 41 21.76 -11.38 23.55
CA LEU A 41 21.91 -10.90 22.17
C LEU A 41 20.79 -9.93 21.77
N PHE A 42 19.54 -10.23 22.13
CA PHE A 42 18.40 -9.32 21.90
C PHE A 42 18.59 -7.97 22.62
N SER A 43 19.06 -8.01 23.87
CA SER A 43 19.35 -6.80 24.65
C SER A 43 20.44 -5.95 23.99
N LEU A 44 21.50 -6.60 23.49
CA LEU A 44 22.58 -5.95 22.74
C LEU A 44 22.06 -5.28 21.46
N THR A 45 21.25 -5.97 20.65
CA THR A 45 20.65 -5.39 19.43
C THR A 45 19.75 -4.19 19.75
N SER A 46 18.97 -4.25 20.83
CA SER A 46 18.17 -3.12 21.30
C SER A 46 19.05 -1.91 21.68
N ASN A 47 20.18 -2.15 22.35
CA ASN A 47 21.11 -1.09 22.73
C ASN A 47 21.77 -0.45 21.50
N ILE A 48 22.12 -1.23 20.49
CA ILE A 48 22.65 -0.74 19.20
C ILE A 48 21.63 0.17 18.49
N ALA A 49 20.35 -0.19 18.48
CA ALA A 49 19.30 0.65 17.89
C ALA A 49 19.09 1.98 18.64
N ARG A 50 19.17 1.95 19.98
CA ARG A 50 19.12 3.17 20.82
C ARG A 50 20.33 4.05 20.57
N LEU A 51 21.52 3.46 20.48
CA LEU A 51 22.77 4.14 20.20
C LEU A 51 22.73 4.85 18.84
N SER A 52 22.29 4.16 17.79
CA SER A 52 22.09 4.73 16.45
C SER A 52 21.19 5.97 16.48
N SER A 53 20.08 5.89 17.23
CA SER A 53 19.15 7.01 17.40
C SER A 53 19.82 8.21 18.10
N GLN A 54 20.64 7.99 19.13
CA GLN A 54 21.36 9.08 19.81
C GLN A 54 22.47 9.68 18.91
N ILE A 55 23.23 8.86 18.18
CA ILE A 55 24.26 9.32 17.24
C ILE A 55 23.65 10.17 16.11
N SER A 56 22.42 9.88 15.69
CA SER A 56 21.72 10.69 14.68
C SER A 56 21.55 12.16 15.11
N LEU A 57 21.47 12.43 16.41
CA LEU A 57 21.29 13.77 16.99
C LEU A 57 22.60 14.57 17.06
N LEU A 58 23.76 13.90 17.05
CA LEU A 58 25.07 14.55 17.04
C LEU A 58 25.27 15.38 15.76
N GLY A 59 25.79 16.61 15.91
CA GLY A 59 25.97 17.57 14.83
C GLY A 59 24.70 18.32 14.39
N THR A 60 23.56 18.10 15.05
CA THR A 60 22.30 18.81 14.79
C THR A 60 22.05 19.92 15.82
N LYS A 61 21.00 20.73 15.64
CA LYS A 61 20.55 21.72 16.64
C LYS A 61 20.15 21.10 18.00
N ARG A 62 20.05 19.77 18.09
CA ARG A 62 19.73 19.01 19.31
C ARG A 62 20.94 18.32 19.92
N ASP A 63 22.14 18.58 19.38
CA ASP A 63 23.39 18.12 19.97
C ASP A 63 23.63 18.86 21.29
N THR A 64 23.51 18.13 22.40
CA THR A 64 23.65 18.65 23.77
C THR A 64 24.58 17.75 24.55
N GLU A 65 25.19 18.27 25.62
CA GLU A 65 26.11 17.51 26.47
C GLU A 65 25.48 16.20 26.98
N ARG A 66 24.21 16.26 27.39
CA ARG A 66 23.43 15.11 27.83
C ARG A 66 23.17 14.06 26.75
N VAL A 67 23.17 14.45 25.47
CA VAL A 67 23.05 13.48 24.35
C VAL A 67 24.40 12.80 24.11
N ARG A 68 25.51 13.52 24.28
CA ARG A 68 26.87 12.98 24.13
C ARG A 68 27.22 12.00 25.24
N GLU A 69 26.90 12.35 26.50
CA GLU A 69 27.02 11.46 27.66
C GLU A 69 26.26 10.14 27.41
N ARG A 70 25.02 10.20 26.91
CA ARG A 70 24.25 8.99 26.56
C ARG A 70 24.86 8.18 25.42
N VAL A 71 25.47 8.83 24.42
CA VAL A 71 26.17 8.12 23.34
C VAL A 71 27.38 7.39 23.90
N HIS A 72 28.13 8.02 24.81
CA HIS A 72 29.26 7.40 25.51
C HIS A 72 28.80 6.19 26.34
N ASP A 73 27.80 6.36 27.21
CA ASP A 73 27.27 5.28 28.06
C ASP A 73 26.78 4.08 27.23
N LEU A 74 26.05 4.35 26.14
CA LEU A 74 25.53 3.28 25.27
C LEU A 74 26.64 2.61 24.44
N LEU A 75 27.73 3.31 24.10
CA LEU A 75 28.90 2.70 23.46
C LEU A 75 29.62 1.74 24.41
N GLU A 76 29.78 2.13 25.67
CA GLU A 76 30.38 1.31 26.72
C GLU A 76 29.50 0.08 27.03
N GLU A 77 28.19 0.27 27.20
CA GLU A 77 27.23 -0.82 27.44
C GLU A 77 27.19 -1.81 26.27
N ALA A 78 27.23 -1.32 25.03
CA ALA A 78 27.32 -2.17 23.85
C ALA A 78 28.65 -2.93 23.81
N ARG A 79 29.78 -2.29 24.14
CA ARG A 79 31.11 -2.95 24.20
C ARG A 79 31.10 -4.12 25.19
N GLU A 80 30.60 -3.88 26.40
CA GLU A 80 30.50 -4.94 27.42
C GLU A 80 29.56 -6.07 26.97
N GLY A 81 28.43 -5.72 26.36
CA GLY A 81 27.50 -6.70 25.79
C GLY A 81 28.13 -7.55 24.69
N PHE A 82 28.94 -6.96 23.81
CA PHE A 82 29.67 -7.72 22.78
C PHE A 82 30.70 -8.69 23.38
N LYS A 83 31.33 -8.33 24.50
CA LYS A 83 32.26 -9.22 25.19
C LYS A 83 31.53 -10.40 25.83
N ASP A 84 30.45 -10.15 26.56
CA ASP A 84 29.67 -11.20 27.24
C ASP A 84 29.01 -12.16 26.24
N VAL A 85 28.36 -11.62 25.20
CA VAL A 85 27.75 -12.45 24.15
C VAL A 85 28.82 -13.17 23.33
N GLY A 86 29.96 -12.53 23.05
CA GLY A 86 31.08 -13.14 22.34
C GLY A 86 31.69 -14.34 23.09
N GLU A 87 31.88 -14.23 24.40
CA GLU A 87 32.29 -15.36 25.24
C GLU A 87 31.22 -16.46 25.28
N GLY A 88 29.94 -16.07 25.30
CA GLY A 88 28.81 -16.99 25.19
C GLY A 88 28.80 -17.78 23.87
N VAL A 89 29.04 -17.11 22.74
CA VAL A 89 29.15 -17.74 21.42
C VAL A 89 30.35 -18.68 21.35
N LYS A 90 31.51 -18.30 21.92
CA LYS A 90 32.71 -19.18 21.99
C LYS A 90 32.45 -20.44 22.84
N LYS A 91 31.68 -20.31 23.94
CA LYS A 91 31.25 -21.47 24.75
C LYS A 91 30.26 -22.34 24.00
N LEU A 92 29.30 -21.72 23.32
CA LEU A 92 28.32 -22.43 22.51
C LEU A 92 29.00 -23.18 21.35
N SER A 93 30.02 -22.61 20.74
CA SER A 93 30.76 -23.23 19.61
C SER A 93 31.62 -24.42 20.01
N ALA A 94 32.01 -24.52 21.28
CA ALA A 94 32.78 -25.62 21.85
C ALA A 94 31.89 -26.76 22.40
N TRP A 95 30.57 -26.67 22.26
CA TRP A 95 29.64 -27.68 22.77
C TRP A 95 29.67 -28.95 21.89
N GLU A 96 30.00 -30.09 22.50
CA GLU A 96 30.12 -31.39 21.82
C GLU A 96 28.76 -32.13 21.73
N ASP A 97 28.66 -33.17 20.91
CA ASP A 97 27.46 -34.04 20.80
C ASP A 97 26.13 -33.35 20.42
N LEU A 98 26.17 -32.39 19.48
CA LEU A 98 24.98 -31.66 19.01
C LEU A 98 24.17 -32.44 17.96
N ASN A 99 22.85 -32.53 18.16
CA ASN A 99 21.91 -32.95 17.12
C ASN A 99 21.69 -31.85 16.06
N ALA A 100 21.03 -32.19 14.95
CA ALA A 100 20.82 -31.26 13.83
C ALA A 100 20.09 -29.95 14.22
N SER A 101 19.13 -30.03 15.15
CA SER A 101 18.38 -28.86 15.63
C SER A 101 19.23 -27.94 16.49
N ARG A 102 20.03 -28.50 17.42
CA ARG A 102 20.93 -27.72 18.28
C ARG A 102 22.09 -27.12 17.50
N LYS A 103 22.61 -27.83 16.50
CA LYS A 103 23.60 -27.32 15.55
C LYS A 103 23.07 -26.11 14.78
N TYR A 104 21.80 -26.15 14.37
CA TYR A 104 21.13 -25.00 13.75
C TYR A 104 21.02 -23.80 14.71
N THR A 105 20.57 -24.02 15.95
CA THR A 105 20.48 -22.96 16.97
C THR A 105 21.85 -22.33 17.27
N GLN A 106 22.89 -23.16 17.39
CA GLN A 106 24.29 -22.71 17.56
C GLN A 106 24.74 -21.81 16.40
N GLN A 107 24.53 -22.24 15.16
CA GLN A 107 24.88 -21.48 13.96
C GLN A 107 24.09 -20.18 13.84
N LYS A 108 22.78 -20.22 14.17
CA LYS A 108 21.90 -19.05 14.14
C LYS A 108 22.39 -17.96 15.10
N LEU A 109 22.63 -18.29 16.37
CA LEU A 109 23.08 -17.33 17.38
C LEU A 109 24.46 -16.73 17.02
N SER A 110 25.34 -17.54 16.43
CA SER A 110 26.67 -17.08 15.98
C SER A 110 26.57 -16.08 14.81
N ARG A 111 25.65 -16.31 13.86
CA ARG A 111 25.39 -15.40 12.73
C ARG A 111 24.73 -14.10 13.18
N GLU A 112 23.72 -14.17 14.04
CA GLU A 112 23.03 -12.98 14.58
C GLU A 112 24.00 -12.09 15.38
N PHE A 113 24.94 -12.70 16.12
CA PHE A 113 26.02 -11.98 16.78
C PHE A 113 26.98 -11.29 15.79
N GLN A 114 27.40 -11.98 14.71
CA GLN A 114 28.26 -11.38 13.68
C GLN A 114 27.56 -10.21 12.95
N SER A 115 26.27 -10.36 12.65
CA SER A 115 25.45 -9.30 12.05
C SER A 115 25.37 -8.08 12.97
N SER A 116 25.08 -8.30 14.25
CA SER A 116 25.04 -7.22 15.24
C SER A 116 26.41 -6.52 15.36
N GLY A 117 27.51 -7.29 15.28
CA GLY A 117 28.87 -6.74 15.28
C GLY A 117 29.16 -5.84 14.09
N SER A 118 28.72 -6.23 12.89
CA SER A 118 28.90 -5.45 11.66
C SER A 118 28.09 -4.15 11.68
N GLU A 119 26.86 -4.21 12.21
CA GLU A 119 26.00 -3.04 12.42
C GLU A 119 26.64 -2.07 13.43
N PHE A 120 27.14 -2.60 14.55
CA PHE A 120 27.83 -1.80 15.56
C PHE A 120 29.11 -1.14 15.01
N GLN A 121 29.94 -1.84 14.24
CA GLN A 121 31.13 -1.27 13.58
C GLN A 121 30.77 -0.10 12.66
N THR A 122 29.64 -0.18 11.96
CA THR A 122 29.14 0.90 11.10
C THR A 122 28.71 2.10 11.94
N ILE A 123 27.96 1.86 13.01
CA ILE A 123 27.49 2.89 13.95
C ILE A 123 28.66 3.57 14.67
N GLN A 124 29.68 2.81 15.07
CA GLN A 124 30.88 3.32 15.72
C GLN A 124 31.72 4.21 14.78
N ARG A 125 31.82 3.85 13.48
CA ARG A 125 32.45 4.71 12.47
C ARG A 125 31.71 6.02 12.29
N MET A 126 30.37 5.98 12.23
CA MET A 126 29.55 7.18 12.15
C MET A 126 29.70 8.07 13.40
N ALA A 127 29.81 7.48 14.59
CA ALA A 127 30.07 8.21 15.82
C ALA A 127 31.41 8.95 15.77
N LEU A 128 32.48 8.26 15.36
CA LEU A 128 33.83 8.83 15.20
C LEU A 128 33.86 9.96 14.17
N GLU A 129 33.23 9.78 13.01
CA GLU A 129 33.16 10.82 11.97
C GLU A 129 32.45 12.07 12.47
N LYS A 130 31.31 11.91 13.15
CA LYS A 130 30.54 13.04 13.70
C LYS A 130 31.26 13.75 14.84
N GLN A 131 31.91 13.02 15.74
CA GLN A 131 32.71 13.62 16.81
C GLN A 131 33.94 14.35 16.27
N ARG A 132 34.64 13.78 15.27
CA ARG A 132 35.77 14.45 14.59
C ARG A 132 35.33 15.72 13.86
N ALA A 133 34.21 15.68 13.15
CA ALA A 133 33.66 16.85 12.47
C ALA A 133 33.27 17.97 13.44
N SER A 134 32.75 17.61 14.61
CA SER A 134 32.43 18.55 15.69
C SER A 134 33.69 19.14 16.35
N ALA A 135 34.73 18.33 16.56
CA ALA A 135 36.02 18.78 17.08
C ALA A 135 36.81 19.66 16.10
N SER A 136 36.75 19.38 14.79
CA SER A 136 37.34 20.25 13.76
C SER A 136 36.59 21.57 13.62
N ALA A 137 35.26 21.55 13.69
CA ALA A 137 34.45 22.78 13.67
C ALA A 137 34.72 23.68 14.88
N GLY A 138 34.94 23.08 16.06
CA GLY A 138 35.38 23.81 17.26
C GLY A 138 36.75 24.46 17.09
N ARG A 139 37.75 23.75 16.53
CA ARG A 139 39.08 24.31 16.23
C ARG A 139 39.03 25.46 15.24
N THR A 140 38.29 25.33 14.14
CA THR A 140 38.15 26.39 13.15
C THR A 140 37.45 27.63 13.70
N ALA A 141 36.52 27.47 14.65
CA ALA A 141 35.89 28.59 15.35
C ALA A 141 36.90 29.37 16.21
N ILE A 142 37.79 28.67 16.93
CA ILE A 142 38.88 29.29 17.71
C ILE A 142 39.88 30.02 16.79
N GLU A 143 40.35 29.37 15.72
CA GLU A 143 41.30 29.97 14.75
C GLU A 143 40.72 31.19 14.01
N SER A 144 39.40 31.21 13.76
CA SER A 144 38.71 32.36 13.16
C SER A 144 38.58 33.56 14.11
N THR A 145 38.81 33.34 15.40
CA THR A 145 38.82 34.39 16.43
C THR A 145 40.22 35.03 16.55
N ASP A 146 41.29 34.28 16.22
CA ASP A 146 42.69 34.74 16.27
C ASP A 146 43.18 35.47 15.00
N THR A 147 42.48 35.34 13.86
CA THR A 147 42.96 35.84 12.55
C THR A 147 42.55 37.27 12.19
N SER A 148 42.00 38.06 13.11
CA SER A 148 41.64 39.47 12.86
C SER A 148 42.77 40.48 13.09
N ASN A 149 44.04 40.13 12.81
CA ASN A 149 45.17 41.05 13.01
C ASN A 149 46.29 40.88 11.96
N LEU A 150 46.17 41.55 10.79
CA LEU A 150 47.26 41.74 9.80
C LEU A 150 47.08 43.09 9.05
N PRO A 151 48.16 43.69 8.48
CA PRO A 151 48.72 44.96 8.98
C PRO A 151 48.53 46.16 8.03
N TYR A 152 48.49 47.38 8.58
CA TYR A 152 48.50 48.64 7.82
C TYR A 152 49.84 49.37 7.99
N SER A 153 50.40 49.82 6.87
CA SER A 153 51.72 50.45 6.74
C SER A 153 51.71 51.98 6.92
N ASP A 154 52.66 52.46 7.72
CA ASP A 154 53.43 53.74 7.74
C ASP A 154 52.76 55.16 7.74
N SER A 155 52.82 55.79 8.94
CA SER A 155 53.39 57.11 9.31
C SER A 155 52.93 58.46 8.67
N PRO A 156 53.11 59.64 9.33
CA PRO A 156 52.66 60.06 10.66
C PRO A 156 52.03 61.49 10.71
N SER A 157 51.47 61.84 11.88
CA SER A 157 51.28 63.20 12.47
C SER A 157 49.90 63.92 12.41
N GLN A 158 49.35 64.01 13.64
CA GLN A 158 48.70 65.15 14.30
C GLN A 158 47.27 65.63 13.94
N GLN A 159 46.48 65.67 15.02
CA GLN A 159 45.30 66.50 15.32
C GLN A 159 43.89 65.95 14.97
N GLN A 160 43.38 65.15 15.92
CA GLN A 160 42.12 65.36 16.65
C GLN A 160 41.10 66.33 16.03
N SER A 161 39.94 65.82 15.60
CA SER A 161 38.71 65.77 16.43
C SER A 161 37.47 65.32 15.63
N GLN A 162 36.66 64.47 16.28
CA GLN A 162 35.29 64.03 15.95
C GLN A 162 35.11 63.02 14.80
N VAL A 163 35.29 61.72 15.10
CA VAL A 163 34.23 60.68 15.13
C VAL A 163 34.81 59.48 15.88
N GLN A 164 34.41 59.24 17.14
CA GLN A 164 34.69 57.96 17.80
C GLN A 164 33.70 57.70 18.93
N GLU A 165 32.50 57.25 18.54
CA GLU A 165 31.60 56.51 19.42
C GLU A 165 30.83 55.49 18.57
N GLN A 166 31.57 54.65 17.85
CA GLN A 166 31.06 53.43 17.25
C GLN A 166 32.26 52.53 16.93
N ASP A 167 32.79 51.86 17.95
CA ASP A 167 33.60 50.63 17.81
C ASP A 167 33.84 50.02 19.20
N GLN A 168 32.73 49.77 19.92
CA GLN A 168 32.75 49.00 21.15
C GLN A 168 31.88 47.75 20.99
N LEU A 169 32.15 46.97 19.94
CA LEU A 169 31.70 45.60 19.81
C LEU A 169 32.83 44.77 19.20
N ARG A 170 33.20 43.71 19.93
CA ARG A 170 34.04 42.55 19.55
C ARG A 170 35.51 42.56 20.01
N LEU A 171 35.71 42.30 21.30
CA LEU A 171 36.71 41.33 21.74
C LEU A 171 35.95 40.18 22.42
N ALA A 172 36.13 38.94 21.98
CA ALA A 172 35.69 37.78 22.76
C ALA A 172 36.54 37.72 24.05
N SER A 173 35.94 37.42 25.20
CA SER A 173 36.67 37.33 26.48
C SER A 173 37.59 36.12 26.49
N GLN A 174 38.81 36.25 27.03
CA GLN A 174 39.77 35.14 27.19
C GLN A 174 39.15 33.91 27.86
N ASP A 175 38.24 34.11 28.82
CA ASP A 175 37.50 33.03 29.51
C ASP A 175 36.66 32.15 28.56
N GLU A 176 36.21 32.69 27.43
CA GLU A 176 35.41 31.97 26.43
C GLU A 176 36.28 31.09 25.53
N VAL A 177 37.51 31.53 25.24
CA VAL A 177 38.51 30.75 24.51
C VAL A 177 38.98 29.56 25.35
N ASP A 178 39.32 29.80 26.62
CA ASP A 178 39.76 28.76 27.56
C ASP A 178 38.66 27.68 27.77
N PHE A 179 37.39 28.10 27.83
CA PHE A 179 36.26 27.17 27.90
C PHE A 179 36.13 26.30 26.64
N GLN A 180 36.30 26.88 25.44
CA GLN A 180 36.24 26.12 24.19
C GLN A 180 37.43 25.17 24.01
N GLU A 181 38.63 25.53 24.47
CA GLU A 181 39.79 24.63 24.48
C GLU A 181 39.57 23.41 25.39
N SER A 182 39.00 23.61 26.58
CA SER A 182 38.69 22.51 27.51
C SER A 182 37.73 21.47 26.89
N LEU A 183 36.70 21.94 26.17
CA LEU A 183 35.75 21.09 25.46
C LEU A 183 36.38 20.33 24.28
N ILE A 184 37.43 20.88 23.65
CA ILE A 184 38.15 20.20 22.57
C ILE A 184 39.02 19.08 23.14
N VAL A 185 39.69 19.32 24.27
CA VAL A 185 40.52 18.32 24.95
C VAL A 185 39.67 17.13 25.42
N GLU A 186 38.50 17.39 25.98
CA GLU A 186 37.54 16.36 26.40
C GLU A 186 37.10 15.50 25.19
N ARG A 187 36.74 16.14 24.08
CA ARG A 187 36.37 15.47 22.81
C ARG A 187 37.50 14.62 22.21
N GLU A 188 38.74 15.09 22.26
CA GLU A 188 39.88 14.29 21.79
C GLU A 188 40.17 13.10 22.70
N SER A 189 39.79 13.15 23.98
CA SER A 189 39.86 12.00 24.87
C SER A 189 38.79 10.95 24.57
N GLU A 190 37.54 11.37 24.29
CA GLU A 190 36.45 10.47 23.87
C GLU A 190 36.76 9.77 22.54
N ILE A 191 37.28 10.50 21.55
CA ILE A 191 37.66 9.92 20.25
C ILE A 191 38.72 8.84 20.43
N ARG A 192 39.72 9.08 21.31
CA ARG A 192 40.77 8.09 21.62
C ARG A 192 40.21 6.84 22.30
N ASN A 193 39.26 7.00 23.23
CA ASN A 193 38.61 5.87 23.89
C ASN A 193 37.81 5.01 22.90
N ILE A 194 37.08 5.65 21.99
CA ILE A 194 36.35 4.92 20.94
C ILE A 194 37.34 4.20 20.00
N GLU A 195 38.43 4.84 19.59
CA GLU A 195 39.45 4.22 18.74
C GLU A 195 40.15 3.01 19.40
N GLN A 196 40.44 3.08 20.70
CA GLN A 196 41.00 1.95 21.45
C GLN A 196 40.01 0.78 21.53
N SER A 197 38.72 1.06 21.78
CA SER A 197 37.67 0.04 21.84
C SER A 197 37.45 -0.70 20.51
N VAL A 198 37.70 -0.04 19.37
CA VAL A 198 37.64 -0.66 18.02
C VAL A 198 38.70 -1.75 17.89
N GLY A 199 39.89 -1.56 18.46
CA GLY A 199 40.97 -2.53 18.40
C GLY A 199 40.60 -3.85 19.08
N GLU A 200 40.09 -3.77 20.31
CA GLU A 200 39.74 -4.94 21.14
C GLU A 200 38.55 -5.73 20.56
N LEU A 201 37.52 -5.04 20.07
CA LEU A 201 36.36 -5.71 19.46
C LEU A 201 36.69 -6.33 18.11
N ASN A 202 37.61 -5.75 17.33
CA ASN A 202 38.02 -6.32 16.05
C ASN A 202 38.77 -7.66 16.21
N GLU A 203 39.53 -7.85 17.29
CA GLU A 203 40.12 -9.16 17.60
C GLU A 203 39.02 -10.18 17.95
N LEU A 204 38.05 -9.79 18.78
CA LEU A 204 36.92 -10.64 19.13
C LEU A 204 36.09 -11.05 17.89
N PHE A 205 35.78 -10.10 17.00
CA PHE A 205 35.04 -10.38 15.78
C PHE A 205 35.84 -11.23 14.79
N ARG A 206 37.17 -11.08 14.75
CA ARG A 206 38.03 -11.92 13.91
C ARG A 206 38.06 -13.36 14.41
N ASP A 207 38.16 -13.56 15.72
CA ASP A 207 38.09 -14.89 16.34
C ASP A 207 36.75 -15.58 16.08
N VAL A 208 35.64 -14.86 16.27
CA VAL A 208 34.30 -15.42 16.06
C VAL A 208 34.02 -15.63 14.57
N ALA A 209 34.50 -14.75 13.68
CA ALA A 209 34.43 -14.95 12.24
C ALA A 209 35.21 -16.20 11.80
N HIS A 210 36.35 -16.50 12.43
CA HIS A 210 37.08 -17.74 12.17
C HIS A 210 36.29 -18.98 12.60
N ILE A 211 35.66 -18.93 13.78
CA ILE A 211 34.79 -20.00 14.29
C ILE A 211 33.58 -20.22 13.36
N VAL A 212 32.95 -19.15 12.89
CA VAL A 212 31.82 -19.21 11.95
C VAL A 212 32.25 -19.71 10.56
N HIS A 213 33.45 -19.36 10.11
CA HIS A 213 34.01 -19.80 8.83
C HIS A 213 34.44 -21.27 8.84
N GLU A 214 35.09 -21.75 9.91
CA GLU A 214 35.43 -23.17 10.10
C GLU A 214 34.19 -24.06 10.26
N GLN A 215 33.14 -23.57 10.93
CA GLN A 215 31.85 -24.26 11.02
C GLN A 215 30.99 -24.11 9.75
N GLY A 216 31.37 -23.20 8.85
CA GLY A 216 30.72 -22.90 7.57
C GLY A 216 31.18 -23.75 6.39
N ALA A 217 32.28 -24.52 6.53
CA ALA A 217 32.84 -25.34 5.44
C ALA A 217 31.98 -26.57 5.06
N MET A 218 30.83 -26.77 5.71
CA MET A 218 29.79 -27.72 5.30
C MET A 218 28.49 -27.01 4.87
N LEU A 219 28.59 -25.72 4.54
CA LEU A 219 27.52 -24.82 4.06
C LEU A 219 27.96 -23.94 2.87
N ASP A 220 29.23 -24.00 2.43
CA ASP A 220 29.73 -23.29 1.22
C ASP A 220 29.14 -23.79 -0.11
N HIS A 221 28.27 -24.79 -0.08
CA HIS A 221 27.42 -25.16 -1.23
C HIS A 221 26.01 -24.54 -1.21
N ILE A 222 25.63 -23.83 -0.14
CA ILE A 222 24.30 -23.21 -0.01
C ILE A 222 24.37 -21.68 -0.13
N ASP A 223 25.41 -21.02 0.38
CA ASP A 223 25.49 -19.54 0.32
C ASP A 223 25.78 -18.99 -1.09
N VAL A 224 26.40 -19.78 -1.98
CA VAL A 224 26.50 -19.45 -3.42
C VAL A 224 25.17 -19.64 -4.15
N ASN A 225 24.19 -20.31 -3.55
CA ASN A 225 22.84 -20.50 -4.11
C ASN A 225 21.78 -19.55 -3.52
N VAL A 226 21.97 -19.00 -2.31
CA VAL A 226 21.00 -18.08 -1.69
C VAL A 226 21.19 -16.62 -2.13
N THR A 227 22.41 -16.20 -2.47
CA THR A 227 22.66 -14.84 -3.01
C THR A 227 22.32 -14.67 -4.49
N ASN A 228 21.84 -15.72 -5.15
CA ASN A 228 21.48 -15.70 -6.57
C ASN A 228 20.08 -16.28 -6.87
N GLN A 229 19.17 -16.25 -5.89
CA GLN A 229 17.78 -16.64 -6.17
C GLN A 229 17.07 -15.50 -6.90
N LYS A 230 16.79 -15.78 -8.18
CA LYS A 230 16.08 -14.89 -9.09
C LYS A 230 14.74 -14.47 -8.49
N ILE A 231 14.57 -13.16 -8.32
CA ILE A 231 13.26 -12.56 -7.99
C ILE A 231 12.46 -12.44 -9.28
N TYR A 232 11.28 -13.03 -9.29
CA TYR A 232 10.31 -12.92 -10.38
C TYR A 232 9.32 -11.83 -10.03
N ARG A 233 9.00 -10.94 -10.97
CA ARG A 233 8.01 -9.88 -10.77
C ARG A 233 7.20 -9.63 -12.05
N ALA A 234 5.96 -9.22 -11.86
CA ALA A 234 5.10 -8.67 -12.90
C ALA A 234 4.31 -7.49 -12.34
N SER A 235 4.07 -6.48 -13.15
CA SER A 235 3.25 -5.33 -12.79
C SER A 235 2.12 -5.15 -13.78
N THR A 236 0.96 -4.78 -13.25
CA THR A 236 -0.24 -4.56 -14.04
C THR A 236 -1.00 -3.37 -13.48
N THR A 237 -1.55 -2.54 -14.37
CA THR A 237 -2.60 -1.59 -14.02
C THR A 237 -3.96 -2.18 -14.37
N ALA A 238 -4.97 -1.98 -13.52
CA ALA A 238 -6.34 -2.37 -13.81
C ALA A 238 -7.31 -1.16 -13.68
N PRO A 239 -8.34 -1.11 -14.55
CA PRO A 239 -9.31 -0.03 -14.57
C PRO A 239 -10.39 -0.16 -13.48
N VAL A 240 -10.97 0.98 -13.14
CA VAL A 240 -12.27 1.05 -12.46
C VAL A 240 -13.39 0.78 -13.47
N ASN A 241 -14.47 0.13 -13.05
CA ASN A 241 -15.71 0.03 -13.82
C ASN A 241 -16.89 0.59 -13.01
N ILE A 242 -17.86 1.19 -13.70
CA ILE A 242 -19.09 1.74 -13.08
C ILE A 242 -20.30 1.02 -13.66
N ALA A 243 -21.14 0.49 -12.78
CA ALA A 243 -22.31 -0.29 -13.17
C ALA A 243 -23.44 0.62 -13.70
N VAL A 244 -23.96 0.31 -14.89
CA VAL A 244 -25.16 0.92 -15.48
C VAL A 244 -26.39 0.04 -15.30
N VAL A 245 -26.18 -1.28 -15.10
CA VAL A 245 -27.16 -2.20 -14.53
C VAL A 245 -26.56 -2.79 -13.26
N LYS A 246 -27.21 -2.59 -12.11
CA LYS A 246 -26.55 -2.69 -10.80
C LYS A 246 -26.47 -4.13 -10.30
N TYR A 247 -25.29 -4.50 -9.83
CA TYR A 247 -25.10 -5.65 -8.94
C TYR A 247 -25.40 -5.25 -7.51
N TRP A 248 -26.39 -5.90 -6.91
CA TRP A 248 -26.71 -5.78 -5.49
C TRP A 248 -27.36 -7.09 -5.05
N GLY A 249 -26.79 -7.78 -4.07
CA GLY A 249 -27.31 -9.02 -3.50
C GLY A 249 -26.59 -10.26 -4.02
N LYS A 250 -26.37 -11.22 -3.12
CA LYS A 250 -25.72 -12.49 -3.43
C LYS A 250 -26.70 -13.63 -3.17
N ARG A 251 -26.76 -14.58 -4.10
CA ARG A 251 -27.40 -15.88 -3.85
C ARG A 251 -26.46 -16.84 -3.12
N ASP A 252 -25.16 -16.67 -3.32
CA ASP A 252 -24.11 -17.42 -2.62
C ASP A 252 -23.00 -16.44 -2.19
N PRO A 253 -22.90 -16.13 -0.88
CA PRO A 253 -21.86 -15.25 -0.35
C PRO A 253 -20.44 -15.82 -0.41
N ALA A 254 -20.29 -17.15 -0.34
CA ALA A 254 -18.98 -17.82 -0.31
C ALA A 254 -18.33 -17.81 -1.70
N LEU A 255 -19.11 -18.08 -2.74
CA LEU A 255 -18.66 -18.07 -4.13
C LEU A 255 -18.80 -16.70 -4.80
N ASN A 256 -19.36 -15.70 -4.10
CA ASN A 256 -19.74 -14.39 -4.63
C ASN A 256 -20.68 -14.48 -5.85
N LEU A 257 -21.67 -15.37 -5.81
CA LEU A 257 -22.64 -15.50 -6.90
C LEU A 257 -23.78 -14.50 -6.73
N PRO A 258 -24.13 -13.73 -7.78
CA PRO A 258 -25.07 -12.64 -7.64
C PRO A 258 -26.52 -13.14 -7.77
N THR A 259 -27.48 -12.38 -7.27
CA THR A 259 -28.92 -12.63 -7.49
C THR A 259 -29.35 -12.31 -8.92
N ASN A 260 -28.69 -11.35 -9.57
CA ASN A 260 -28.94 -10.92 -10.94
C ASN A 260 -27.64 -10.61 -11.71
N SER A 261 -27.71 -10.66 -13.04
CA SER A 261 -26.60 -10.19 -13.89
C SER A 261 -26.44 -8.67 -13.74
N SER A 262 -25.28 -8.15 -14.12
CA SER A 262 -24.98 -6.72 -14.09
C SER A 262 -24.19 -6.29 -15.32
N LEU A 263 -24.17 -5.00 -15.62
CA LEU A 263 -23.44 -4.45 -16.77
C LEU A 263 -22.77 -3.15 -16.35
N SER A 264 -21.51 -2.97 -16.74
CA SER A 264 -20.71 -1.78 -16.45
C SER A 264 -20.00 -1.21 -17.68
N VAL A 265 -19.63 0.05 -17.58
CA VAL A 265 -18.65 0.69 -18.47
C VAL A 265 -17.31 0.71 -17.74
N THR A 266 -16.28 0.15 -18.37
CA THR A 266 -14.88 0.25 -17.90
C THR A 266 -14.36 1.65 -18.19
N LEU A 267 -13.68 2.28 -17.21
CA LEU A 267 -13.16 3.64 -17.33
C LEU A 267 -11.67 3.63 -17.74
N SER A 268 -11.24 4.70 -18.40
CA SER A 268 -9.87 4.85 -18.90
C SER A 268 -8.82 4.84 -17.77
N GLN A 269 -7.77 4.03 -17.91
CA GLN A 269 -6.69 3.94 -16.92
C GLN A 269 -5.77 5.16 -16.92
N SER A 270 -5.84 6.00 -17.96
CA SER A 270 -5.19 7.31 -17.95
C SER A 270 -5.61 8.14 -16.73
N ASP A 271 -6.88 7.99 -16.32
CA ASP A 271 -7.51 8.84 -15.31
C ASP A 271 -7.65 8.08 -13.99
N LEU A 272 -8.13 6.83 -14.02
CA LEU A 272 -8.41 6.02 -12.83
C LEU A 272 -7.88 4.60 -12.99
N ARG A 273 -6.90 4.24 -12.14
CA ARG A 273 -6.30 2.90 -12.15
C ARG A 273 -5.81 2.46 -10.77
N THR A 274 -5.81 1.15 -10.58
CA THR A 274 -5.02 0.49 -9.55
C THR A 274 -3.78 -0.10 -10.19
N HIS A 275 -2.60 0.21 -9.68
CA HIS A 275 -1.34 -0.40 -10.07
C HIS A 275 -0.97 -1.45 -9.02
N THR A 276 -0.78 -2.71 -9.44
CA THR A 276 -0.27 -3.78 -8.58
C THR A 276 0.98 -4.40 -9.16
N THR A 277 2.01 -4.56 -8.33
CA THR A 277 3.18 -5.40 -8.60
C THR A 277 3.06 -6.66 -7.76
N ALA A 278 3.20 -7.82 -8.41
CA ALA A 278 3.36 -9.09 -7.75
C ALA A 278 4.79 -9.59 -7.97
N SER A 279 5.45 -10.02 -6.91
CA SER A 279 6.74 -10.69 -6.98
C SER A 279 6.79 -11.94 -6.12
N CYS A 280 7.64 -12.88 -6.51
CA CYS A 280 7.92 -14.08 -5.71
C CYS A 280 9.39 -14.48 -5.83
N SER A 281 9.91 -15.10 -4.77
CA SER A 281 11.24 -15.68 -4.71
C SER A 281 11.30 -16.70 -3.58
N ALA A 282 12.08 -17.77 -3.76
CA ALA A 282 12.39 -18.68 -2.67
C ALA A 282 13.21 -18.00 -1.54
N SER A 283 13.82 -16.84 -1.81
CA SER A 283 14.62 -16.09 -0.83
C SER A 283 13.79 -15.20 0.09
N PHE A 284 12.49 -15.01 -0.22
CA PHE A 284 11.63 -14.17 0.62
C PHE A 284 11.33 -14.86 1.96
N PRO A 285 11.49 -14.17 3.10
CA PRO A 285 11.25 -14.78 4.41
C PRO A 285 9.76 -14.88 4.73
N GLY A 286 9.32 -15.97 5.34
CA GLY A 286 7.95 -16.12 5.85
C GLY A 286 6.86 -16.19 4.77
N ASP A 287 5.63 -15.86 5.16
CA ASP A 287 4.43 -15.99 4.33
C ASP A 287 4.22 -14.81 3.36
N ASP A 288 3.18 -14.90 2.54
CA ASP A 288 2.78 -13.87 1.59
C ASP A 288 2.48 -12.53 2.29
N THR A 289 2.79 -11.41 1.63
CA THR A 289 2.44 -10.07 2.13
C THR A 289 1.79 -9.21 1.06
N LEU A 290 0.94 -8.28 1.50
CA LEU A 290 0.27 -7.30 0.66
C LEU A 290 0.36 -5.91 1.29
N LEU A 291 0.90 -4.95 0.53
CA LEU A 291 0.82 -3.52 0.84
C LEU A 291 -0.22 -2.85 -0.07
N LEU A 292 -1.13 -2.08 0.53
CA LEU A 292 -2.07 -1.22 -0.20
C LEU A 292 -1.82 0.23 0.19
N ASN A 293 -1.42 1.07 -0.78
CA ASN A 293 -0.97 2.45 -0.55
C ASN A 293 0.03 2.52 0.61
N HIS A 294 1.07 1.68 0.55
CA HIS A 294 2.12 1.54 1.57
C HIS A 294 1.67 1.03 2.95
N SER A 295 0.40 0.67 3.11
CA SER A 295 -0.14 0.13 4.38
C SER A 295 -0.32 -1.40 4.30
N PRO A 296 0.21 -2.17 5.27
CA PRO A 296 0.01 -3.61 5.33
C PRO A 296 -1.46 -4.01 5.35
N GLN A 297 -1.80 -5.06 4.59
CA GLN A 297 -3.13 -5.66 4.55
C GLN A 297 -3.06 -7.11 4.99
N ASP A 298 -4.11 -7.57 5.67
CA ASP A 298 -4.27 -8.98 6.01
C ASP A 298 -4.60 -9.80 4.75
N ILE A 299 -3.61 -10.57 4.29
CA ILE A 299 -3.73 -11.44 3.14
C ILE A 299 -4.33 -12.82 3.49
N SER A 300 -4.36 -13.16 4.78
CA SER A 300 -4.97 -14.40 5.27
C SER A 300 -6.50 -14.33 5.26
N ALA A 301 -7.05 -13.11 5.14
CA ALA A 301 -8.47 -12.87 4.99
C ALA A 301 -9.09 -13.72 3.85
N PRO A 302 -10.36 -14.17 3.97
CA PRO A 302 -10.94 -15.14 3.05
C PRO A 302 -10.88 -14.74 1.56
N ARG A 303 -11.01 -13.44 1.25
CA ARG A 303 -11.09 -12.91 -0.11
C ARG A 303 -9.74 -12.95 -0.85
N PRO A 304 -8.64 -12.32 -0.36
CA PRO A 304 -7.32 -12.50 -0.98
C PRO A 304 -6.88 -13.95 -1.02
N ARG A 305 -7.07 -14.70 0.08
CA ARG A 305 -6.69 -16.11 0.17
C ARG A 305 -7.35 -16.98 -0.91
N ALA A 306 -8.65 -16.80 -1.16
CA ALA A 306 -9.35 -17.53 -2.22
C ALA A 306 -8.76 -17.24 -3.61
N CYS A 307 -8.47 -15.99 -3.93
CA CYS A 307 -7.86 -15.62 -5.20
C CYS A 307 -6.46 -16.24 -5.37
N LEU A 308 -5.59 -16.08 -4.36
CA LEU A 308 -4.21 -16.54 -4.44
C LEU A 308 -4.11 -18.07 -4.48
N HIS A 309 -4.95 -18.77 -3.71
CA HIS A 309 -5.02 -20.22 -3.76
C HIS A 309 -5.42 -20.72 -5.15
N ALA A 310 -6.45 -20.12 -5.78
CA ALA A 310 -6.85 -20.49 -7.13
C ALA A 310 -5.73 -20.24 -8.16
N LEU A 311 -5.04 -19.10 -8.07
CA LEU A 311 -3.94 -18.76 -8.98
C LEU A 311 -2.73 -19.68 -8.80
N ARG A 312 -2.36 -20.01 -7.55
CA ARG A 312 -1.30 -20.98 -7.24
C ARG A 312 -1.65 -22.37 -7.77
N ALA A 313 -2.89 -22.82 -7.64
CA ALA A 313 -3.33 -24.11 -8.17
C ALA A 313 -3.21 -24.19 -9.70
N LEU A 314 -3.58 -23.11 -10.41
CA LEU A 314 -3.38 -23.02 -11.85
C LEU A 314 -1.90 -23.04 -12.24
N ARG A 315 -1.04 -22.34 -11.48
CA ARG A 315 0.40 -22.34 -11.70
C ARG A 315 1.03 -23.71 -11.44
N ALA A 316 0.66 -24.37 -10.34
CA ALA A 316 1.13 -25.70 -10.00
C ALA A 316 0.79 -26.72 -11.10
N THR A 317 -0.40 -26.63 -11.70
CA THR A 317 -0.78 -27.48 -12.83
C THR A 317 0.16 -27.32 -14.04
N LEU A 318 0.65 -26.10 -14.31
CA LEU A 318 1.64 -25.86 -15.37
C LEU A 318 3.01 -26.45 -15.01
N GLU A 319 3.43 -26.29 -13.75
CA GLU A 319 4.72 -26.80 -13.25
C GLU A 319 4.76 -28.33 -13.22
N ASP A 320 3.64 -28.98 -12.87
CA ASP A 320 3.49 -30.44 -12.89
C ASP A 320 3.55 -31.00 -14.33
N ALA A 321 3.05 -30.23 -15.31
CA ALA A 321 3.07 -30.61 -16.72
C ALA A 321 4.45 -30.36 -17.38
N GLU A 322 5.21 -29.38 -16.91
CA GLU A 322 6.50 -28.98 -17.46
C GLU A 322 7.53 -28.76 -16.34
N SER A 323 8.30 -29.82 -16.01
CA SER A 323 9.28 -29.82 -14.92
C SER A 323 10.47 -28.85 -15.10
N THR A 324 10.62 -28.23 -16.27
CA THR A 324 11.62 -27.19 -16.54
C THR A 324 11.19 -25.81 -16.05
N LEU A 325 9.92 -25.62 -15.72
CA LEU A 325 9.42 -24.37 -15.17
C LEU A 325 9.89 -24.16 -13.73
N PRO A 326 10.21 -22.92 -13.33
CA PRO A 326 10.49 -22.63 -11.92
C PRO A 326 9.24 -22.85 -11.06
N PRO A 327 9.37 -23.37 -9.82
CA PRO A 327 8.24 -23.66 -8.92
C PRO A 327 7.71 -22.38 -8.24
N LEU A 328 7.24 -21.43 -9.04
CA LEU A 328 6.71 -20.15 -8.57
C LEU A 328 5.45 -20.32 -7.69
N SER A 329 4.69 -21.41 -7.87
CA SER A 329 3.49 -21.68 -7.06
C SER A 329 3.80 -21.91 -5.57
N THR A 330 5.04 -22.31 -5.24
CA THR A 330 5.45 -22.61 -3.86
C THR A 330 6.16 -21.44 -3.19
N PHE A 331 6.60 -20.44 -3.96
CA PHE A 331 7.36 -19.31 -3.42
C PHE A 331 6.46 -18.34 -2.63
N PRO A 332 6.98 -17.70 -1.57
CA PRO A 332 6.28 -16.58 -0.92
C PRO A 332 6.07 -15.42 -1.90
N LEU A 333 4.91 -14.77 -1.81
CA LEU A 333 4.55 -13.59 -2.60
C LEU A 333 4.81 -12.31 -1.82
N ARG A 334 5.34 -11.30 -2.51
CA ARG A 334 5.33 -9.90 -2.09
C ARG A 334 4.45 -9.13 -3.06
N LEU A 335 3.39 -8.52 -2.55
CA LEU A 335 2.42 -7.78 -3.35
C LEU A 335 2.42 -6.33 -2.89
N ALA A 336 2.52 -5.40 -3.82
CA ALA A 336 2.37 -3.98 -3.56
C ALA A 336 1.33 -3.41 -4.52
N SER A 337 0.38 -2.64 -4.00
CA SER A 337 -0.70 -2.06 -4.78
C SER A 337 -0.93 -0.60 -4.40
N ILE A 338 -1.11 0.27 -5.39
CA ILE A 338 -1.41 1.69 -5.20
C ILE A 338 -2.59 2.09 -6.09
N ASN A 339 -3.50 2.91 -5.57
CA ASN A 339 -4.56 3.55 -6.35
C ASN A 339 -4.19 5.01 -6.61
N ASN A 340 -4.41 5.52 -7.82
CA ASN A 340 -4.27 6.96 -8.10
C ASN A 340 -5.54 7.77 -7.74
N PHE A 341 -6.50 7.15 -7.04
CA PHE A 341 -7.73 7.75 -6.56
C PHE A 341 -7.97 7.40 -5.08
N PRO A 342 -8.69 8.24 -4.31
CA PRO A 342 -8.86 8.02 -2.88
C PRO A 342 -9.52 6.67 -2.56
N THR A 343 -8.88 5.91 -1.68
CA THR A 343 -9.44 4.64 -1.18
C THR A 343 -10.70 4.95 -0.36
N ALA A 344 -11.75 4.14 -0.54
CA ALA A 344 -13.07 4.28 0.10
C ALA A 344 -14.01 5.43 -0.38
N ALA A 345 -13.60 6.26 -1.35
CA ALA A 345 -14.46 7.32 -1.92
C ALA A 345 -15.58 6.80 -2.86
N GLY A 346 -16.13 5.59 -2.63
CA GLY A 346 -17.24 5.08 -3.44
C GLY A 346 -16.94 4.71 -4.90
N LEU A 347 -15.72 4.93 -5.41
CA LEU A 347 -15.31 4.68 -6.81
C LEU A 347 -14.89 3.22 -7.09
N ALA A 348 -15.60 2.25 -6.52
CA ALA A 348 -15.34 0.82 -6.72
C ALA A 348 -13.87 0.36 -6.52
N SER A 349 -13.13 0.98 -5.58
CA SER A 349 -11.71 0.69 -5.29
C SER A 349 -11.39 -0.80 -5.11
N SER A 350 -12.27 -1.56 -4.45
CA SER A 350 -12.08 -3.01 -4.27
C SER A 350 -12.17 -3.79 -5.59
N ALA A 351 -13.00 -3.34 -6.55
CA ALA A 351 -13.14 -4.01 -7.84
C ALA A 351 -11.85 -3.89 -8.66
N ALA A 352 -11.32 -2.68 -8.81
CA ALA A 352 -10.06 -2.44 -9.50
C ALA A 352 -8.88 -3.11 -8.78
N GLY A 353 -8.84 -3.07 -7.45
CA GLY A 353 -7.78 -3.72 -6.66
C GLY A 353 -7.71 -5.23 -6.83
N PHE A 354 -8.84 -5.95 -6.74
CA PHE A 354 -8.83 -7.40 -6.96
C PHE A 354 -8.58 -7.78 -8.43
N ALA A 355 -9.03 -6.95 -9.38
CA ALA A 355 -8.72 -7.16 -10.79
C ALA A 355 -7.21 -7.00 -11.07
N ALA A 356 -6.59 -5.95 -10.51
CA ALA A 356 -5.14 -5.72 -10.60
C ALA A 356 -4.35 -6.84 -9.93
N LEU A 357 -4.74 -7.27 -8.72
CA LEU A 357 -4.13 -8.39 -8.01
C LEU A 357 -4.17 -9.68 -8.83
N VAL A 358 -5.37 -10.09 -9.28
CA VAL A 358 -5.53 -11.34 -10.04
C VAL A 358 -4.74 -11.28 -11.33
N ARG A 359 -4.76 -10.14 -12.03
CA ARG A 359 -4.03 -10.00 -13.29
C ARG A 359 -2.51 -9.98 -13.09
N ALA A 360 -1.99 -9.22 -12.12
CA ALA A 360 -0.56 -9.16 -11.86
C ALA A 360 0.02 -10.51 -11.43
N VAL A 361 -0.70 -11.27 -10.60
CA VAL A 361 -0.28 -12.62 -10.20
C VAL A 361 -0.42 -13.60 -11.37
N ALA A 362 -1.45 -13.50 -12.20
CA ALA A 362 -1.57 -14.32 -13.41
C ALA A 362 -0.45 -14.05 -14.41
N ASP A 363 -0.07 -12.78 -14.59
CA ASP A 363 1.05 -12.36 -15.45
C ASP A 363 2.39 -12.87 -14.87
N LEU A 364 2.61 -12.75 -13.54
CA LEU A 364 3.78 -13.31 -12.84
C LEU A 364 3.91 -14.83 -13.06
N TYR A 365 2.80 -15.55 -12.96
CA TYR A 365 2.72 -17.00 -13.15
C TYR A 365 2.65 -17.43 -14.61
N GLN A 366 2.59 -16.50 -15.56
CA GLN A 366 2.47 -16.73 -17.00
C GLN A 366 1.30 -17.66 -17.32
N LEU A 367 0.16 -17.46 -16.65
CA LEU A 367 -1.02 -18.29 -16.85
C LEU A 367 -1.60 -18.05 -18.26
N PRO A 368 -1.91 -19.11 -19.04
CA PRO A 368 -2.45 -18.98 -20.39
C PRO A 368 -3.96 -18.62 -20.41
N HIS A 369 -4.55 -18.42 -19.23
CA HIS A 369 -5.98 -18.25 -19.05
C HIS A 369 -6.45 -16.90 -19.60
N SER A 370 -7.59 -16.92 -20.27
CA SER A 370 -8.23 -15.71 -20.78
C SER A 370 -8.74 -14.80 -19.65
N ALA A 371 -8.97 -13.52 -19.97
CA ALA A 371 -9.57 -12.58 -19.03
C ALA A 371 -10.94 -13.04 -18.51
N THR A 372 -11.72 -13.75 -19.33
CA THR A 372 -13.01 -14.33 -18.92
C THR A 372 -12.83 -15.47 -17.92
N GLU A 373 -11.85 -16.35 -18.09
CA GLU A 373 -11.56 -17.42 -17.11
C GLU A 373 -11.03 -16.84 -15.80
N LEU A 374 -10.09 -15.89 -15.87
CA LEU A 374 -9.58 -15.18 -14.70
C LEU A 374 -10.69 -14.39 -13.96
N SER A 375 -11.78 -14.05 -14.65
CA SER A 375 -12.92 -13.34 -14.04
C SER A 375 -13.62 -14.17 -12.96
N LEU A 376 -13.57 -15.51 -13.04
CA LEU A 376 -14.07 -16.43 -12.00
C LEU A 376 -13.30 -16.26 -10.69
N ILE A 377 -11.98 -16.05 -10.79
CA ILE A 377 -11.10 -15.85 -9.64
C ILE A 377 -11.32 -14.45 -9.05
N ALA A 378 -11.30 -13.41 -9.91
CA ALA A 378 -11.52 -12.04 -9.46
C ALA A 378 -12.87 -11.86 -8.75
N ARG A 379 -13.92 -12.56 -9.22
CA ARG A 379 -15.25 -12.60 -8.57
C ARG A 379 -15.16 -13.04 -7.10
N GLN A 380 -14.35 -14.03 -6.76
CA GLN A 380 -14.23 -14.54 -5.38
C GLN A 380 -13.57 -13.53 -4.44
N GLY A 381 -12.63 -12.72 -4.95
CA GLY A 381 -12.06 -11.60 -4.19
C GLY A 381 -13.07 -10.47 -3.99
N SER A 382 -13.70 -10.03 -5.07
CA SER A 382 -14.75 -9.02 -5.06
C SER A 382 -15.64 -9.19 -6.29
N GLY A 383 -16.94 -9.47 -6.10
CA GLY A 383 -17.84 -9.84 -7.20
C GLY A 383 -17.72 -8.95 -8.44
N SER A 384 -17.76 -7.62 -8.27
CA SER A 384 -17.62 -6.66 -9.37
C SER A 384 -16.23 -6.56 -10.01
N ALA A 385 -15.19 -7.11 -9.40
CA ALA A 385 -13.83 -7.13 -9.95
C ALA A 385 -13.74 -7.96 -11.23
N CYS A 386 -14.61 -8.97 -11.40
CA CYS A 386 -14.66 -9.77 -12.62
C CYS A 386 -14.83 -8.91 -13.88
N ARG A 387 -15.62 -7.82 -13.79
CA ARG A 387 -15.86 -6.91 -14.91
C ARG A 387 -14.65 -6.01 -15.23
N SER A 388 -13.79 -5.74 -14.23
CA SER A 388 -12.57 -4.93 -14.42
C SER A 388 -11.43 -5.69 -15.09
N LEU A 389 -11.59 -7.00 -15.38
CA LEU A 389 -10.63 -7.73 -16.22
C LEU A 389 -10.80 -7.48 -17.72
N LEU A 390 -11.85 -6.76 -18.12
CA LEU A 390 -12.23 -6.53 -19.50
C LEU A 390 -12.45 -5.03 -19.77
N GLY A 391 -12.17 -4.59 -21.00
CA GLY A 391 -12.39 -3.22 -21.46
C GLY A 391 -13.76 -3.00 -22.10
N GLY A 392 -14.12 -1.73 -22.31
CA GLY A 392 -15.35 -1.35 -22.99
C GLY A 392 -16.59 -1.50 -22.10
N TYR A 393 -17.57 -2.23 -22.62
CA TYR A 393 -18.86 -2.49 -22.00
C TYR A 393 -18.94 -3.95 -21.58
N VAL A 394 -19.02 -4.20 -20.28
CA VAL A 394 -18.79 -5.53 -19.71
C VAL A 394 -19.99 -5.98 -18.91
N ALA A 395 -20.54 -7.15 -19.26
CA ALA A 395 -21.55 -7.83 -18.48
C ALA A 395 -20.90 -8.82 -17.51
N TRP A 396 -21.48 -8.95 -16.33
CA TRP A 396 -21.27 -10.10 -15.44
C TRP A 396 -22.55 -10.91 -15.46
N ASP A 397 -22.47 -12.11 -16.04
CA ASP A 397 -23.58 -13.04 -16.10
C ASP A 397 -23.75 -13.73 -14.74
N LYS A 398 -25.00 -13.81 -14.26
CA LYS A 398 -25.25 -14.41 -12.94
C LYS A 398 -24.90 -15.90 -12.88
N GLY A 399 -24.90 -16.60 -14.01
CA GLY A 399 -24.81 -18.05 -14.06
C GLY A 399 -26.04 -18.75 -13.47
N GLY A 400 -26.23 -20.01 -13.83
CA GLY A 400 -27.26 -20.90 -13.30
C GLY A 400 -26.69 -22.09 -12.52
N ARG A 401 -25.37 -22.33 -12.55
CA ARG A 401 -24.75 -23.45 -11.86
C ARG A 401 -24.42 -23.09 -10.41
N ASP A 402 -24.55 -24.09 -9.52
CA ASP A 402 -24.26 -23.95 -8.10
C ASP A 402 -22.75 -23.85 -7.82
N ASP A 403 -21.93 -24.50 -8.65
CA ASP A 403 -20.46 -24.37 -8.61
C ASP A 403 -19.96 -22.99 -9.07
N GLY A 404 -20.84 -22.18 -9.66
CA GLY A 404 -20.52 -20.85 -10.15
C GLY A 404 -19.63 -20.82 -11.39
N ALA A 405 -19.38 -21.95 -12.06
CA ALA A 405 -18.48 -22.04 -13.20
C ALA A 405 -18.95 -21.20 -14.41
N ASP A 406 -20.25 -20.89 -14.49
CA ASP A 406 -20.86 -20.09 -15.55
C ASP A 406 -21.19 -18.65 -15.12
N SER A 407 -20.79 -18.22 -13.91
CA SER A 407 -20.94 -16.82 -13.48
C SER A 407 -19.67 -16.03 -13.79
N VAL A 408 -19.54 -15.62 -15.05
CA VAL A 408 -18.35 -15.00 -15.65
C VAL A 408 -18.62 -13.58 -16.14
N ALA A 409 -17.53 -12.82 -16.35
CA ALA A 409 -17.59 -11.57 -17.07
C ALA A 409 -17.37 -11.78 -18.59
N ARG A 410 -18.12 -11.04 -19.41
CA ARG A 410 -18.01 -11.03 -20.87
C ARG A 410 -18.09 -9.63 -21.45
N VAL A 411 -17.42 -9.43 -22.58
CA VAL A 411 -17.51 -8.19 -23.35
C VAL A 411 -18.85 -8.16 -24.09
N VAL A 412 -19.64 -7.11 -23.85
CA VAL A 412 -20.83 -6.78 -24.65
C VAL A 412 -20.42 -6.02 -25.91
N ALA A 413 -19.49 -5.08 -25.75
CA ALA A 413 -18.85 -4.34 -26.83
C ALA A 413 -17.49 -3.80 -26.36
N GLY A 414 -16.48 -3.80 -27.23
CA GLY A 414 -15.17 -3.22 -26.92
C GLY A 414 -15.21 -1.69 -26.84
N ARG A 415 -14.11 -1.05 -26.42
CA ARG A 415 -14.08 0.41 -26.24
C ARG A 415 -14.19 1.16 -27.57
N GLU A 416 -13.64 0.58 -28.63
CA GLU A 416 -13.68 1.04 -30.01
C GLU A 416 -15.08 0.99 -30.63
N HIS A 417 -15.99 0.21 -30.03
CA HIS A 417 -17.38 0.17 -30.48
C HIS A 417 -18.13 1.46 -30.17
N TRP A 418 -17.83 2.17 -29.09
CA TRP A 418 -18.52 3.43 -28.77
C TRP A 418 -17.59 4.38 -28.00
N PRO A 419 -16.52 4.88 -28.68
CA PRO A 419 -15.43 5.64 -28.06
C PRO A 419 -15.83 7.05 -27.63
N GLU A 420 -16.94 7.58 -28.12
CA GLU A 420 -17.48 8.90 -27.80
C GLU A 420 -18.06 8.96 -26.38
N MET A 421 -18.28 7.82 -25.72
CA MET A 421 -18.80 7.76 -24.35
C MET A 421 -17.83 8.42 -23.36
N ARG A 422 -18.30 9.44 -22.67
CA ARG A 422 -17.61 10.19 -21.62
C ARG A 422 -18.30 9.95 -20.27
N ALA A 423 -17.54 10.12 -19.19
CA ALA A 423 -18.06 10.11 -17.83
C ALA A 423 -17.47 11.28 -17.03
N LEU A 424 -18.34 11.99 -16.32
CA LEU A 424 -17.99 13.01 -15.34
C LEU A 424 -18.36 12.49 -13.95
N ILE A 425 -17.39 12.42 -13.06
CA ILE A 425 -17.57 11.96 -11.69
C ILE A 425 -17.55 13.19 -10.78
N LEU A 426 -18.63 13.40 -10.03
CA LEU A 426 -18.73 14.42 -8.99
C LEU A 426 -18.42 13.77 -7.64
N VAL A 427 -17.26 14.07 -7.08
CA VAL A 427 -16.83 13.54 -5.77
C VAL A 427 -17.43 14.42 -4.68
N VAL A 428 -18.38 13.89 -3.92
CA VAL A 428 -19.17 14.64 -2.94
C VAL A 428 -18.49 14.66 -1.57
N SER A 429 -18.10 13.49 -1.06
CA SER A 429 -17.38 13.38 0.20
C SER A 429 -16.50 12.14 0.18
N ALA A 430 -15.32 12.24 0.80
CA ALA A 430 -14.39 11.12 1.00
C ALA A 430 -14.64 10.40 2.34
N GLU A 431 -15.69 10.76 3.08
CA GLU A 431 -16.01 10.13 4.36
C GLU A 431 -16.31 8.63 4.19
N LYS A 432 -15.93 7.85 5.20
CA LYS A 432 -16.14 6.40 5.21
C LYS A 432 -17.63 6.10 5.10
N LYS A 433 -17.97 5.15 4.22
CA LYS A 433 -19.34 4.65 4.05
C LYS A 433 -19.92 4.22 5.40
N GLY A 434 -21.12 4.69 5.74
CA GLY A 434 -21.83 4.25 6.94
C GLY A 434 -22.10 2.73 6.94
N VAL A 435 -22.57 2.19 5.81
CA VAL A 435 -22.82 0.74 5.63
C VAL A 435 -21.99 0.20 4.48
N SER A 436 -21.19 -0.84 4.73
CA SER A 436 -20.40 -1.51 3.70
C SER A 436 -21.31 -2.13 2.63
N SER A 437 -20.86 -2.18 1.37
CA SER A 437 -21.65 -2.78 0.29
C SER A 437 -21.96 -4.26 0.53
N THR A 438 -21.05 -5.02 1.16
CA THR A 438 -21.27 -6.45 1.45
C THR A 438 -22.36 -6.66 2.48
N THR A 439 -22.29 -5.93 3.60
CA THR A 439 -23.31 -6.00 4.64
C THR A 439 -24.65 -5.52 4.09
N GLY A 440 -24.67 -4.32 3.50
CA GLY A 440 -25.90 -3.71 3.01
C GLY A 440 -26.62 -4.57 1.98
N MET A 441 -25.91 -5.17 1.03
CA MET A 441 -26.56 -5.96 -0.01
C MET A 441 -27.19 -7.25 0.51
N GLN A 442 -26.60 -7.85 1.55
CA GLN A 442 -27.15 -9.07 2.14
C GLN A 442 -28.36 -8.74 3.02
N THR A 443 -28.31 -7.64 3.78
CA THR A 443 -29.48 -7.15 4.51
C THR A 443 -30.63 -6.80 3.57
N THR A 444 -30.36 -6.19 2.40
CA THR A 444 -31.40 -5.95 1.37
C THR A 444 -32.00 -7.26 0.88
N VAL A 445 -31.19 -8.29 0.60
CA VAL A 445 -31.70 -9.62 0.19
C VAL A 445 -32.64 -10.21 1.25
N GLU A 446 -32.29 -10.03 2.53
CA GLU A 446 -33.02 -10.60 3.67
C GLU A 446 -34.32 -9.87 3.98
N THR A 447 -34.38 -8.55 3.79
CA THR A 447 -35.43 -7.71 4.39
C THR A 447 -36.25 -6.89 3.39
N SER A 448 -35.72 -6.56 2.20
CA SER A 448 -36.44 -5.72 1.25
C SER A 448 -37.53 -6.51 0.51
N SER A 449 -38.77 -6.08 0.70
CA SER A 449 -39.94 -6.61 -0.01
C SER A 449 -39.90 -6.34 -1.52
N LEU A 450 -39.26 -5.24 -1.95
CA LEU A 450 -39.13 -4.85 -3.35
C LEU A 450 -38.01 -5.58 -4.09
N PHE A 451 -37.01 -6.07 -3.37
CA PHE A 451 -35.76 -6.55 -3.96
C PHE A 451 -35.93 -7.82 -4.82
N ARG A 452 -36.81 -8.74 -4.40
CA ARG A 452 -37.06 -9.97 -5.17
C ARG A 452 -37.55 -9.69 -6.58
N THR A 453 -38.60 -8.87 -6.71
CA THR A 453 -39.14 -8.44 -8.01
C THR A 453 -38.10 -7.70 -8.84
N ARG A 454 -37.26 -6.88 -8.19
CA ARG A 454 -36.14 -6.22 -8.87
C ARG A 454 -35.20 -7.25 -9.51
N ALA A 455 -34.71 -8.23 -8.73
CA ALA A 455 -33.73 -9.21 -9.19
C ALA A 455 -34.29 -10.20 -10.23
N GLU A 456 -35.52 -10.66 -10.05
CA GLU A 456 -36.12 -11.72 -10.88
C GLU A 456 -36.78 -11.18 -12.16
N VAL A 457 -37.31 -9.96 -12.15
CA VAL A 457 -38.12 -9.41 -13.26
C VAL A 457 -37.51 -8.16 -13.87
N VAL A 458 -37.17 -7.17 -13.05
CA VAL A 458 -36.75 -5.85 -13.55
C VAL A 458 -35.37 -5.91 -14.19
N VAL A 459 -34.39 -6.50 -13.50
CA VAL A 459 -33.00 -6.53 -13.98
C VAL A 459 -32.84 -7.36 -15.26
N PRO A 460 -33.40 -8.58 -15.41
CA PRO A 460 -33.27 -9.33 -16.65
C PRO A 460 -33.78 -8.59 -17.89
N ARG A 461 -34.92 -7.88 -17.78
CA ARG A 461 -35.42 -7.02 -18.86
C ARG A 461 -34.46 -5.87 -19.17
N ARG A 462 -33.95 -5.19 -18.14
CA ARG A 462 -33.05 -4.04 -18.30
C ARG A 462 -31.67 -4.43 -18.81
N MET A 463 -31.17 -5.62 -18.50
CA MET A 463 -29.97 -6.20 -19.15
C MET A 463 -30.18 -6.31 -20.65
N GLY A 464 -31.32 -6.86 -21.11
CA GLY A 464 -31.64 -6.95 -22.53
C GLY A 464 -31.75 -5.57 -23.22
N GLU A 465 -32.44 -4.61 -22.59
CA GLU A 465 -32.53 -3.23 -23.08
C GLU A 465 -31.16 -2.56 -23.17
N MET A 466 -30.33 -2.69 -22.13
CA MET A 466 -29.00 -2.07 -22.06
C MET A 466 -28.04 -2.66 -23.09
N GLU A 467 -27.99 -3.99 -23.23
CA GLU A 467 -27.14 -4.63 -24.22
C GLU A 467 -27.53 -4.24 -25.65
N LYS A 468 -28.84 -4.13 -25.93
CA LYS A 468 -29.33 -3.64 -27.21
C LYS A 468 -28.89 -2.19 -27.44
N ALA A 469 -29.10 -1.31 -26.46
CA ALA A 469 -28.73 0.10 -26.55
C ALA A 469 -27.23 0.30 -26.82
N ILE A 470 -26.37 -0.50 -26.17
CA ILE A 470 -24.91 -0.47 -26.40
C ILE A 470 -24.57 -0.92 -27.82
N ARG A 471 -25.14 -2.03 -28.30
CA ARG A 471 -24.89 -2.54 -29.67
C ARG A 471 -25.32 -1.52 -30.73
N GLU A 472 -26.44 -0.84 -30.51
CA GLU A 472 -27.03 0.12 -31.45
C GLU A 472 -26.52 1.56 -31.26
N ARG A 473 -25.66 1.81 -30.25
CA ARG A 473 -25.21 3.16 -29.85
C ARG A 473 -26.38 4.12 -29.54
N ASP A 474 -27.48 3.59 -29.01
CA ASP A 474 -28.67 4.35 -28.61
C ASP A 474 -28.46 4.96 -27.22
N PHE A 475 -27.98 6.21 -27.19
CA PHE A 475 -27.72 6.91 -25.94
C PHE A 475 -28.98 7.21 -25.14
N GLU A 476 -30.13 7.43 -25.79
CA GLU A 476 -31.36 7.77 -25.09
C GLU A 476 -31.88 6.58 -24.27
N THR A 477 -31.88 5.38 -24.88
CA THR A 477 -32.20 4.15 -24.15
C THR A 477 -31.15 3.84 -23.10
N PHE A 478 -29.86 3.95 -23.43
CA PHE A 478 -28.76 3.76 -22.46
C PHE A 478 -28.95 4.66 -21.24
N GLY A 479 -29.21 5.96 -21.45
CA GLY A 479 -29.34 6.93 -20.39
C GLY A 479 -30.57 6.69 -19.52
N ARG A 480 -31.74 6.44 -20.15
CA ARG A 480 -32.98 6.11 -19.45
C ARG A 480 -32.83 4.87 -18.57
N VAL A 481 -32.24 3.79 -19.10
CA VAL A 481 -32.05 2.55 -18.34
C VAL A 481 -31.06 2.75 -17.19
N THR A 482 -29.95 3.45 -17.44
CA THR A 482 -28.91 3.77 -16.43
C THR A 482 -29.51 4.52 -15.22
N MET A 483 -30.23 5.61 -15.48
CA MET A 483 -30.85 6.42 -14.41
C MET A 483 -31.91 5.61 -13.65
N ALA A 484 -32.75 4.85 -14.37
CA ALA A 484 -33.79 4.03 -13.75
C ALA A 484 -33.24 2.84 -12.94
N GLU A 485 -32.09 2.27 -13.33
CA GLU A 485 -31.36 1.25 -12.57
C GLU A 485 -30.74 1.81 -11.30
N SER A 486 -30.09 2.96 -11.39
CA SER A 486 -29.56 3.67 -10.23
C SER A 486 -30.67 3.94 -9.21
N ASN A 487 -31.78 4.54 -9.64
CA ASN A 487 -32.92 4.83 -8.76
C ASN A 487 -33.51 3.57 -8.14
N SER A 488 -33.69 2.50 -8.93
CA SER A 488 -34.28 1.25 -8.45
C SER A 488 -33.37 0.52 -7.46
N PHE A 489 -32.05 0.58 -7.63
CA PHE A 489 -31.08 0.09 -6.64
C PHE A 489 -31.22 0.83 -5.31
N HIS A 490 -31.18 2.18 -5.32
CA HIS A 490 -31.33 2.97 -4.10
C HIS A 490 -32.72 2.85 -3.47
N ALA A 491 -33.77 2.59 -4.26
CA ALA A 491 -35.09 2.29 -3.73
C ALA A 491 -35.11 0.97 -2.92
N THR A 492 -34.41 -0.07 -3.38
CA THR A 492 -34.29 -1.31 -2.59
C THR A 492 -33.42 -1.15 -1.34
N CYS A 493 -32.42 -0.26 -1.39
CA CYS A 493 -31.67 0.14 -0.19
C CYS A 493 -32.58 0.85 0.83
N LEU A 494 -33.47 1.73 0.37
CA LEU A 494 -34.44 2.42 1.21
C LEU A 494 -35.50 1.48 1.81
N ASP A 495 -35.88 0.44 1.07
CA ASP A 495 -36.82 -0.61 1.49
C ASP A 495 -36.17 -1.71 2.36
N THR A 496 -34.86 -1.64 2.59
CA THR A 496 -34.14 -2.54 3.52
C THR A 496 -34.49 -2.21 4.97
N GLU A 497 -34.46 -3.19 5.88
CA GLU A 497 -34.67 -2.97 7.32
C GLU A 497 -33.40 -3.31 8.12
N PRO A 498 -32.74 -2.34 8.78
CA PRO A 498 -32.99 -0.89 8.73
C PRO A 498 -32.65 -0.26 7.35
N PRO A 499 -33.25 0.90 7.02
CA PRO A 499 -33.06 1.53 5.71
C PRO A 499 -31.62 1.98 5.49
N ILE A 500 -31.13 1.77 4.27
CA ILE A 500 -29.78 2.13 3.85
C ILE A 500 -29.84 3.40 2.99
N PHE A 501 -29.14 4.44 3.44
CA PHE A 501 -29.03 5.71 2.72
C PHE A 501 -27.60 5.91 2.20
N TYR A 502 -27.43 5.83 0.88
CA TYR A 502 -26.17 6.15 0.21
C TYR A 502 -26.16 7.53 -0.42
N MET A 503 -27.27 7.93 -1.04
CA MET A 503 -27.44 9.26 -1.63
C MET A 503 -27.74 10.31 -0.56
N ASN A 504 -27.15 11.50 -0.71
CA ASN A 504 -27.42 12.66 0.13
C ASN A 504 -28.04 13.81 -0.69
N ASP A 505 -28.14 15.01 -0.12
CA ASP A 505 -28.71 16.18 -0.81
C ASP A 505 -27.90 16.63 -2.02
N VAL A 506 -26.58 16.45 -2.00
CA VAL A 506 -25.71 16.74 -3.15
C VAL A 506 -25.99 15.74 -4.28
N SER A 507 -26.17 14.46 -3.96
CA SER A 507 -26.61 13.44 -4.93
C SER A 507 -27.96 13.82 -5.56
N ARG A 508 -28.92 14.24 -4.75
CA ARG A 508 -30.25 14.69 -5.22
C ARG A 508 -30.17 15.95 -6.09
N ALA A 509 -29.27 16.88 -5.77
CA ALA A 509 -29.01 18.04 -6.60
C ALA A 509 -28.43 17.65 -7.98
N ALA A 510 -27.49 16.69 -8.02
CA ALA A 510 -26.94 16.19 -9.27
C ALA A 510 -28.01 15.55 -10.18
N ILE A 511 -28.95 14.78 -9.60
CA ILE A 511 -30.10 14.23 -10.32
C ILE A 511 -30.90 15.35 -10.99
N ARG A 512 -31.28 16.37 -10.23
CA ARG A 512 -32.10 17.49 -10.72
C ARG A 512 -31.39 18.29 -11.81
N VAL A 513 -30.09 18.50 -11.68
CA VAL A 513 -29.28 19.17 -12.71
C VAL A 513 -29.25 18.35 -14.00
N VAL A 514 -29.02 17.03 -13.93
CA VAL A 514 -29.01 16.17 -15.13
C VAL A 514 -30.39 16.10 -15.80
N GLU A 515 -31.46 15.95 -15.04
CA GLU A 515 -32.83 16.01 -15.57
C GLU A 515 -33.13 17.36 -16.22
N GLY A 516 -32.66 18.46 -15.61
CA GLY A 516 -32.77 19.80 -16.18
C GLY A 516 -32.01 19.95 -17.50
N ILE A 517 -30.78 19.42 -17.59
CA ILE A 517 -29.99 19.38 -18.82
C ILE A 517 -30.73 18.64 -19.93
N ASN A 518 -31.26 17.45 -19.63
CA ASN A 518 -32.03 16.65 -20.60
C ASN A 518 -33.29 17.39 -21.06
N LYS A 519 -33.99 18.05 -20.13
CA LYS A 519 -35.19 18.85 -20.46
C LYS A 519 -34.86 20.02 -21.38
N MET A 520 -33.75 20.74 -21.14
CA MET A 520 -33.30 21.83 -22.01
C MET A 520 -32.89 21.33 -23.40
N ALA A 521 -32.27 20.14 -23.46
CA ALA A 521 -31.89 19.52 -24.73
C ALA A 521 -33.09 18.94 -25.51
N GLY A 522 -34.24 18.73 -24.86
CA GLY A 522 -35.42 18.09 -25.44
C GLY A 522 -35.28 16.59 -25.69
N LYS A 523 -34.17 15.99 -25.23
CA LYS A 523 -33.85 14.56 -25.34
C LYS A 523 -32.83 14.17 -24.25
N VAL A 524 -32.60 12.88 -24.05
CA VAL A 524 -31.60 12.41 -23.08
C VAL A 524 -30.19 12.61 -23.66
N VAL A 525 -29.41 13.52 -23.08
CA VAL A 525 -28.00 13.82 -23.45
C VAL A 525 -27.02 13.58 -22.30
N ALA A 526 -27.54 13.42 -21.08
CA ALA A 526 -26.78 13.08 -19.89
C ALA A 526 -27.53 12.02 -19.05
N ALA A 527 -26.78 11.12 -18.41
CA ALA A 527 -27.34 10.06 -17.60
C ALA A 527 -26.56 9.88 -16.29
N TYR A 528 -27.23 10.14 -15.17
CA TYR A 528 -26.63 9.96 -13.86
C TYR A 528 -26.70 8.50 -13.38
N THR A 529 -25.74 8.10 -12.56
CA THR A 529 -25.77 6.85 -11.82
C THR A 529 -24.99 6.96 -10.52
N PHE A 530 -25.43 6.24 -9.51
CA PHE A 530 -24.86 6.24 -8.16
C PHE A 530 -24.64 4.80 -7.70
N ASP A 531 -23.45 4.52 -7.16
CA ASP A 531 -23.15 3.25 -6.51
C ASP A 531 -23.44 3.34 -5.00
N ALA A 532 -22.82 2.50 -4.18
CA ALA A 532 -22.95 2.51 -2.73
C ALA A 532 -22.18 3.69 -2.09
N GLY A 533 -22.63 4.92 -2.38
CA GLY A 533 -22.12 6.18 -1.86
C GLY A 533 -22.76 7.39 -2.56
N PRO A 534 -22.42 8.62 -2.14
CA PRO A 534 -23.09 9.84 -2.62
C PRO A 534 -22.55 10.36 -3.96
N ASN A 535 -21.43 9.82 -4.46
CA ASN A 535 -20.78 10.31 -5.67
C ASN A 535 -21.62 10.05 -6.92
N ALA A 536 -21.81 11.10 -7.72
CA ALA A 536 -22.51 11.00 -8.98
C ALA A 536 -21.54 10.64 -10.10
N VAL A 537 -21.89 9.67 -10.93
CA VAL A 537 -21.24 9.45 -12.23
C VAL A 537 -22.24 9.85 -13.31
N ILE A 538 -21.86 10.75 -14.20
CA ILE A 538 -22.71 11.31 -15.25
C ILE A 538 -22.11 10.90 -16.59
N TYR A 539 -22.80 10.02 -17.31
CA TYR A 539 -22.47 9.65 -18.68
C TYR A 539 -23.04 10.65 -19.67
N TYR A 540 -22.30 10.91 -20.74
CA TYR A 540 -22.71 11.74 -21.89
C TYR A 540 -21.84 11.37 -23.10
N LEU A 541 -22.27 11.74 -24.30
CA LEU A 541 -21.43 11.62 -25.50
C LEU A 541 -20.54 12.85 -25.64
N GLU A 542 -19.35 12.67 -26.21
CA GLU A 542 -18.37 13.75 -26.44
C GLU A 542 -18.96 14.98 -27.14
N GLU A 543 -19.86 14.79 -28.11
CA GLU A 543 -20.58 15.89 -28.78
C GLU A 543 -21.38 16.78 -27.82
N HIS A 544 -21.81 16.24 -26.67
CA HIS A 544 -22.55 16.93 -25.63
C HIS A 544 -21.65 17.44 -24.49
N ASN A 545 -20.32 17.37 -24.62
CA ASN A 545 -19.38 17.78 -23.57
C ASN A 545 -19.64 19.20 -23.06
N MET A 546 -19.86 20.16 -23.96
CA MET A 546 -20.14 21.54 -23.56
C MET A 546 -21.50 21.68 -22.87
N GLN A 547 -22.53 20.95 -23.32
CA GLN A 547 -23.87 20.97 -22.73
C GLN A 547 -23.91 20.37 -21.32
N VAL A 548 -23.05 19.39 -21.04
CA VAL A 548 -23.05 18.65 -19.77
C VAL A 548 -21.91 19.09 -18.87
N ALA A 549 -20.68 18.74 -19.21
CA ALA A 549 -19.50 19.03 -18.38
C ALA A 549 -19.17 20.52 -18.35
N GLY A 550 -19.25 21.21 -19.50
CA GLY A 550 -19.02 22.65 -19.58
C GLY A 550 -20.01 23.46 -18.72
N LEU A 551 -21.29 23.08 -18.74
CA LEU A 551 -22.30 23.69 -17.90
C LEU A 551 -22.03 23.44 -16.40
N ILE A 552 -21.77 22.19 -16.00
CA ILE A 552 -21.49 21.88 -14.59
C ILE A 552 -20.22 22.61 -14.12
N LYS A 553 -19.17 22.71 -14.94
CA LYS A 553 -17.94 23.45 -14.64
C LYS A 553 -18.19 24.92 -14.32
N ALA A 554 -19.10 25.57 -15.05
CA ALA A 554 -19.44 26.98 -14.82
C ALA A 554 -20.02 27.24 -13.42
N PHE A 555 -20.65 26.24 -12.80
CA PHE A 555 -21.27 26.35 -11.48
C PHE A 555 -20.49 25.65 -10.36
N VAL A 556 -19.65 24.68 -10.70
CA VAL A 556 -18.86 23.88 -9.76
C VAL A 556 -17.36 24.04 -10.08
N PRO A 557 -16.75 25.21 -9.80
CA PRO A 557 -15.34 25.50 -10.09
C PRO A 557 -14.41 24.87 -9.05
N THR A 558 -14.40 23.53 -8.99
CA THR A 558 -13.53 22.75 -8.10
C THR A 558 -12.33 22.15 -8.84
N GLU A 559 -11.44 21.46 -8.15
CA GLU A 559 -10.28 20.81 -8.76
C GLU A 559 -10.66 19.63 -9.66
N GLY A 560 -9.80 19.32 -10.65
CA GLY A 560 -9.90 18.12 -11.49
C GLY A 560 -10.53 18.32 -12.88
N TRP A 561 -10.94 19.54 -13.23
CA TRP A 561 -11.30 19.89 -14.61
C TRP A 561 -10.05 19.89 -15.51
N GLN A 562 -10.17 19.35 -16.73
CA GLN A 562 -9.08 19.34 -17.70
C GLN A 562 -8.83 20.76 -18.28
N PRO A 563 -7.55 21.15 -18.54
CA PRO A 563 -7.18 22.52 -18.94
C PRO A 563 -7.82 23.00 -20.26
N GLU A 564 -8.07 22.08 -21.17
CA GLU A 564 -8.56 22.36 -22.53
C GLU A 564 -10.05 22.69 -22.59
N GLN A 565 -10.77 22.51 -21.49
CA GLN A 565 -12.16 22.97 -21.40
C GLN A 565 -12.18 24.47 -21.19
N LYS A 566 -12.14 25.23 -22.28
CA LYS A 566 -12.57 26.62 -22.23
C LYS A 566 -14.00 26.62 -21.70
N SER A 567 -14.21 27.28 -20.56
CA SER A 567 -15.52 27.82 -20.22
C SER A 567 -15.75 28.95 -21.20
N ASP A 568 -15.97 28.65 -22.48
CA ASP A 568 -16.34 29.71 -23.41
C ASP A 568 -17.61 30.34 -22.82
N ASP A 569 -17.63 31.68 -22.83
CA ASP A 569 -18.71 32.51 -22.32
C ASP A 569 -20.09 32.14 -22.89
N PHE A 570 -20.18 31.19 -23.83
CA PHE A 570 -21.40 30.64 -24.41
C PHE A 570 -22.50 30.28 -23.41
N TRP A 571 -22.19 29.53 -22.33
CA TRP A 571 -23.20 29.23 -21.30
C TRP A 571 -23.34 30.36 -20.32
N TRP A 572 -22.24 31.02 -19.95
CA TRP A 572 -22.30 32.13 -19.02
C TRP A 572 -23.12 33.29 -19.59
N GLU A 573 -23.03 33.66 -20.87
CA GLU A 573 -23.88 34.67 -21.52
C GLU A 573 -25.34 34.23 -21.63
N ARG A 574 -25.62 32.95 -21.92
CA ARG A 574 -27.01 32.42 -21.93
C ARG A 574 -27.65 32.34 -20.55
N VAL A 575 -26.83 32.24 -19.50
CA VAL A 575 -27.28 32.01 -18.12
C VAL A 575 -27.23 33.28 -17.26
N SER A 576 -26.18 34.09 -17.41
CA SER A 576 -25.92 35.36 -16.70
C SER A 576 -26.39 36.59 -17.49
N GLY A 577 -26.66 36.47 -18.78
CA GLY A 577 -27.19 37.53 -19.64
C GLY A 577 -28.65 37.87 -19.31
N GLY A 578 -28.85 38.99 -18.63
CA GLY A 578 -30.15 39.52 -18.25
C GLY A 578 -31.15 39.63 -19.42
N LYS A 579 -32.42 39.39 -19.08
CA LYS A 579 -33.67 39.40 -19.87
C LYS A 579 -34.03 38.14 -20.68
N SER A 580 -33.12 37.17 -20.88
CA SER A 580 -33.44 35.88 -21.54
C SER A 580 -32.76 34.65 -20.91
N ALA A 581 -32.35 34.71 -19.64
CA ALA A 581 -32.00 33.49 -18.92
C ALA A 581 -33.23 32.56 -18.91
N ASP A 582 -33.08 31.35 -19.45
CA ASP A 582 -34.14 30.33 -19.50
C ASP A 582 -34.76 30.21 -18.09
N ALA A 583 -36.08 30.38 -17.99
CA ALA A 583 -36.80 30.30 -16.72
C ALA A 583 -36.52 28.96 -16.01
N HIS A 584 -36.21 27.92 -16.78
CA HIS A 584 -35.81 26.63 -16.25
C HIS A 584 -34.41 26.67 -15.60
N PHE A 585 -33.47 27.43 -16.13
CA PHE A 585 -32.13 27.54 -15.54
C PHE A 585 -32.17 28.23 -14.18
N LYS A 586 -32.94 29.32 -14.05
CA LYS A 586 -33.19 29.97 -12.76
C LYS A 586 -33.78 29.02 -11.72
N SER A 587 -34.57 28.03 -12.16
CA SER A 587 -35.15 27.04 -11.25
C SER A 587 -34.14 26.05 -10.66
N LEU A 588 -32.91 25.96 -11.21
CA LEU A 588 -31.85 25.07 -10.76
C LEU A 588 -30.75 25.77 -9.92
N GLU A 589 -30.89 27.06 -9.64
CA GLU A 589 -29.87 27.86 -8.93
C GLU A 589 -29.52 27.26 -7.55
N LYS A 590 -30.54 26.75 -6.84
CA LYS A 590 -30.36 26.07 -5.55
C LYS A 590 -29.56 24.78 -5.71
N GLU A 591 -29.88 23.97 -6.70
CA GLU A 591 -29.19 22.72 -6.98
C GLU A 591 -27.72 22.96 -7.35
N PHE A 592 -27.44 23.94 -8.21
CA PHE A 592 -26.07 24.33 -8.54
C PHE A 592 -25.28 24.83 -7.33
N THR A 593 -25.92 25.62 -6.46
CA THR A 593 -25.32 26.05 -5.19
C THR A 593 -24.98 24.84 -4.31
N THR A 594 -25.90 23.89 -4.19
CA THR A 594 -25.70 22.64 -3.42
C THR A 594 -24.56 21.80 -3.99
N LEU A 595 -24.44 21.71 -5.31
CA LEU A 595 -23.31 21.02 -5.95
C LEU A 595 -21.98 21.73 -5.72
N ARG A 596 -21.96 23.07 -5.83
CA ARG A 596 -20.75 23.87 -5.61
C ARG A 596 -20.19 23.70 -4.20
N GLU A 597 -21.07 23.69 -3.20
CA GLU A 597 -20.70 23.53 -1.79
C GLU A 597 -20.39 22.08 -1.43
N GLY A 598 -21.03 21.13 -2.13
CA GLY A 598 -20.98 19.71 -1.79
C GLY A 598 -20.01 18.87 -2.60
N VAL A 599 -19.44 19.35 -3.71
CA VAL A 599 -18.52 18.59 -4.57
C VAL A 599 -17.08 19.04 -4.31
N SER A 600 -16.28 18.12 -3.74
CA SER A 600 -14.87 18.38 -3.38
C SER A 600 -13.91 18.28 -4.55
N ARG A 601 -14.23 17.48 -5.57
CA ARG A 601 -13.41 17.30 -6.78
C ARG A 601 -14.26 16.77 -7.92
N VAL A 602 -13.84 17.01 -9.15
CA VAL A 602 -14.37 16.31 -10.32
C VAL A 602 -13.32 15.40 -10.97
N ILE A 603 -13.78 14.36 -11.64
CA ILE A 603 -12.93 13.50 -12.47
C ILE A 603 -13.58 13.34 -13.82
N GLN A 604 -12.86 13.72 -14.86
CA GLN A 604 -13.29 13.57 -16.25
C GLN A 604 -12.59 12.36 -16.85
N THR A 605 -13.38 11.47 -17.45
CA THR A 605 -12.87 10.25 -18.05
C THR A 605 -13.76 9.79 -19.20
N ARG A 606 -13.45 8.63 -19.76
CA ARG A 606 -14.10 8.02 -20.91
C ARG A 606 -14.13 6.50 -20.77
N VAL A 607 -14.82 5.84 -21.70
CA VAL A 607 -14.74 4.39 -21.84
C VAL A 607 -13.27 3.96 -22.06
N GLY A 608 -12.85 2.92 -21.35
CA GLY A 608 -11.47 2.49 -21.24
C GLY A 608 -11.21 1.04 -21.63
N GLU A 609 -9.94 0.70 -21.69
CA GLU A 609 -9.40 -0.63 -21.89
C GLU A 609 -9.40 -1.48 -20.60
N GLY A 610 -9.21 -2.79 -20.76
CA GLY A 610 -8.99 -3.72 -19.64
C GLY A 610 -7.57 -3.60 -19.07
N PRO A 611 -7.17 -4.48 -18.14
CA PRO A 611 -5.86 -4.41 -17.50
C PRO A 611 -4.67 -4.40 -18.49
N ILE A 612 -3.63 -3.64 -18.15
CA ILE A 612 -2.42 -3.45 -18.97
C ILE A 612 -1.19 -3.85 -18.16
N SER A 613 -0.32 -4.69 -18.72
CA SER A 613 1.00 -4.99 -18.15
C SER A 613 1.92 -3.77 -18.28
N THR A 614 2.75 -3.51 -17.27
CA THR A 614 3.68 -2.37 -17.25
C THR A 614 5.05 -2.79 -16.72
N ASP A 615 6.11 -2.10 -17.15
CA ASP A 615 7.47 -2.26 -16.63
C ASP A 615 7.75 -1.38 -15.40
N ASP A 616 6.80 -0.53 -15.04
CA ASP A 616 6.85 0.21 -13.78
C ASP A 616 6.54 -0.75 -12.62
N HIS A 617 7.49 -0.95 -11.72
CA HIS A 617 7.35 -1.86 -10.57
C HIS A 617 7.33 -1.09 -9.26
N LEU A 618 6.35 -1.39 -8.41
CA LEU A 618 6.23 -0.91 -7.03
C LEU A 618 7.16 -1.65 -6.06
N ILE A 619 7.70 -2.80 -6.49
CA ILE A 619 8.68 -3.60 -5.77
C ILE A 619 9.99 -3.59 -6.56
N ASP A 620 11.10 -3.31 -5.89
CA ASP A 620 12.42 -3.24 -6.50
C ASP A 620 12.99 -4.63 -6.85
N GLU A 621 14.24 -4.68 -7.30
CA GLU A 621 14.91 -5.93 -7.70
C GLU A 621 15.35 -6.79 -6.53
N LYS A 622 15.25 -6.26 -5.30
CA LYS A 622 15.56 -6.95 -4.05
C LYS A 622 14.30 -7.50 -3.38
N GLY A 623 13.11 -7.21 -3.92
CA GLY A 623 11.84 -7.63 -3.35
C GLY A 623 11.27 -6.63 -2.33
N GLU A 624 11.87 -5.45 -2.23
CA GLU A 624 11.47 -4.41 -1.29
C GLU A 624 10.52 -3.39 -1.94
N PRO A 625 9.52 -2.86 -1.21
CA PRO A 625 8.68 -1.79 -1.72
C PRO A 625 9.51 -0.55 -2.05
N LYS A 626 9.33 0.05 -3.23
CA LYS A 626 9.97 1.33 -3.54
C LYS A 626 9.46 2.41 -2.58
N SER A 627 10.39 3.21 -2.04
CA SER A 627 10.05 4.42 -1.29
C SER A 627 9.26 5.38 -2.18
N ALA A 628 8.15 5.92 -1.66
CA ALA A 628 7.24 6.82 -2.35
C ALA A 628 7.91 8.12 -2.80
#